data_AF-A0A842LIW1-F1
#
_entry.id   AF-A0A842LIW1-F1
#
_cell.length_a   1.000
_cell.length_b   1.000
_cell.length_c   1.000
_cell.angle_alpha   90.00
_cell.angle_beta   90.00
_cell.angle_gamma   90.00
#
_symmetry.space_group_name_H-M   'P 1'
#
loop_
_entity.id
_entity.type
_entity.pdbx_description
1 polymer ?
#
loop_
_entity_poly.entity_id
_entity_poly.type
_entity_poly.pdbx_seq_one_letter_code
_entity_poly.pdbx_strand_id
1 'polypeptide(L)'
;MANTDVAAEIEAIKSIIGKYFPIYDVRVTHDSLSIFITPDPHTLDQSFESLRRELGARGYIPFLHYQGGEYIIAIARKPEIKRRGTWINQLLLVITFFSTAFAGAYLWASYTNVPSVFTIDNFLWGAIFFAIPLMTMLGMHELCHYLASKKHGVEASLPFFIPSVPPLGTFGAFISMREPMPDRKALVDIGVAGPIGGLIVAIPLVLLGLYLTAQGDVQSGEVGTAGAIAIVVQPLYQLFMLFVPIPEGVALHPTAFAAWVGLLVTAINLLPAGQLDGGHIARGLLGDKSRYLGYATIVLLFIMSFFYIGWIFFAILIFLLGLRHPAPLNDISKVDNKRKAIGVVALVILLLTFVPIPVVEIPPDHSYEIILIEPQSTSVNVTPGQNVVFSMIVNNTGNTYLHLKFFVKQVPQNWSAIIYLSNQSHETATNALEFDIPYKESANVTMEITVPESASKGPRTIVLDTSSQSKSLLINFEIMVDE
;
A
#
# COMPACT_ATOMS: atom_id res chain seq x y z
N MET A 1 -56.71 -4.85 26.13
CA MET A 1 -55.95 -6.11 26.03
C MET A 1 -54.49 -5.93 25.64
N ALA A 2 -54.06 -4.85 24.97
CA ALA A 2 -52.64 -4.63 24.63
C ALA A 2 -51.74 -4.24 25.84
N ASN A 3 -52.27 -3.54 26.86
CA ASN A 3 -51.46 -3.07 28.01
C ASN A 3 -51.07 -4.14 29.03
N THR A 4 -51.83 -5.24 29.12
CA THR A 4 -51.56 -6.34 30.06
C THR A 4 -50.36 -7.18 29.63
N ASP A 5 -50.09 -7.26 28.34
CA ASP A 5 -48.99 -8.07 27.78
C ASP A 5 -47.64 -7.40 28.01
N VAL A 6 -47.57 -6.07 27.81
CA VAL A 6 -46.36 -5.26 28.04
C VAL A 6 -46.00 -5.20 29.54
N ALA A 7 -47.00 -5.05 30.42
CA ALA A 7 -46.75 -5.06 31.86
C ALA A 7 -46.20 -6.41 32.35
N ALA A 8 -46.75 -7.51 31.85
CA ALA A 8 -46.26 -8.85 32.15
C ALA A 8 -44.85 -9.11 31.59
N GLU A 9 -44.55 -8.60 30.39
CA GLU A 9 -43.22 -8.64 29.78
C GLU A 9 -42.18 -7.89 30.65
N ILE A 10 -42.53 -6.68 31.12
CA ILE A 10 -41.67 -5.89 32.01
C ILE A 10 -41.43 -6.61 33.35
N GLU A 11 -42.46 -7.18 33.96
CA GLU A 11 -42.32 -7.95 35.20
C GLU A 11 -41.45 -9.19 35.02
N ALA A 12 -41.61 -9.92 33.91
CA ALA A 12 -40.78 -11.07 33.59
C ALA A 12 -39.30 -10.66 33.44
N ILE A 13 -39.04 -9.56 32.73
CA ILE A 13 -37.69 -9.02 32.56
C ILE A 13 -37.09 -8.58 33.91
N LYS A 14 -37.86 -7.85 34.72
CA LYS A 14 -37.46 -7.41 36.07
C LYS A 14 -37.13 -8.61 36.97
N SER A 15 -37.95 -9.65 36.92
CA SER A 15 -37.72 -10.90 37.67
C SER A 15 -36.40 -11.57 37.28
N ILE A 16 -36.08 -11.63 35.98
CA ILE A 16 -34.82 -12.20 35.50
C ILE A 16 -33.63 -11.39 36.00
N ILE A 17 -33.67 -10.06 35.88
CA ILE A 17 -32.55 -9.20 36.33
C ILE A 17 -32.38 -9.29 37.85
N GLY A 18 -33.48 -9.36 38.60
CA GLY A 18 -33.47 -9.49 40.05
C GLY A 18 -32.80 -10.77 40.57
N LYS A 19 -32.65 -11.81 39.72
CA LYS A 19 -31.87 -13.02 40.08
C LYS A 19 -30.37 -12.76 40.17
N TYR A 20 -29.87 -11.82 39.37
CA TYR A 20 -28.44 -11.57 39.20
C TYR A 20 -27.97 -10.27 39.87
N PHE A 21 -28.85 -9.28 39.96
CA PHE A 21 -28.53 -7.95 40.47
C PHE A 21 -29.61 -7.43 41.42
N PRO A 22 -29.23 -6.85 42.58
CA PRO A 22 -30.13 -6.04 43.38
C PRO A 22 -30.65 -4.85 42.55
N ILE A 23 -31.97 -4.71 42.45
CA ILE A 23 -32.65 -3.62 41.74
C ILE A 23 -33.11 -2.59 42.76
N TYR A 24 -32.79 -1.31 42.55
CA TYR A 24 -33.24 -0.24 43.45
C TYR A 24 -34.22 0.76 42.79
N ASP A 25 -34.17 0.93 41.47
CA ASP A 25 -35.12 1.78 40.72
C ASP A 25 -35.42 1.17 39.34
N VAL A 26 -36.60 1.46 38.80
CA VAL A 26 -37.01 1.04 37.45
C VAL A 26 -37.71 2.21 36.77
N ARG A 27 -37.18 2.65 35.64
CA ARG A 27 -37.78 3.71 34.83
C ARG A 27 -38.20 3.15 33.48
N VAL A 28 -39.49 3.27 33.21
CA VAL A 28 -40.09 2.90 31.93
C VAL A 28 -40.37 4.19 31.17
N THR A 29 -39.69 4.38 30.05
CA THR A 29 -39.98 5.46 29.09
C THR A 29 -40.66 4.84 27.87
N HIS A 30 -41.35 5.64 27.06
CA HIS A 30 -42.04 5.19 25.84
C HIS A 30 -41.16 4.33 24.91
N ASP A 31 -39.85 4.59 24.87
CA ASP A 31 -38.91 3.93 23.95
C ASP A 31 -37.87 3.04 24.64
N SER A 32 -37.83 2.95 25.98
CA SER A 32 -36.83 2.13 26.68
C SER A 32 -37.21 1.75 28.12
N LEU A 33 -36.82 0.52 28.49
CA LEU A 33 -36.84 0.03 29.86
C LEU A 33 -35.43 0.15 30.45
N SER A 34 -35.28 1.02 31.45
CA SER A 34 -34.01 1.24 32.18
C SER A 34 -34.16 0.76 33.62
N ILE A 35 -33.33 -0.20 34.02
CA ILE A 35 -33.35 -0.79 35.36
C ILE A 35 -32.07 -0.40 36.08
N PHE A 36 -32.21 0.19 37.26
CA PHE A 36 -31.10 0.68 38.06
C PHE A 36 -30.72 -0.37 39.09
N ILE A 37 -29.43 -0.70 39.14
CA ILE A 37 -28.91 -1.82 39.91
C ILE A 37 -27.75 -1.44 40.82
N THR A 38 -27.51 -2.26 41.84
CA THR A 38 -26.34 -2.16 42.72
C THR A 38 -25.45 -3.39 42.54
N PRO A 39 -24.51 -3.38 41.59
CA PRO A 39 -23.70 -4.55 41.31
C PRO A 39 -22.60 -4.77 42.34
N ASP A 40 -22.26 -6.04 42.58
CA ASP A 40 -21.02 -6.42 43.25
C ASP A 40 -19.86 -6.39 42.24
N PRO A 41 -18.82 -5.56 42.45
CA PRO A 41 -17.68 -5.45 41.55
C PRO A 41 -16.93 -6.76 41.28
N HIS A 42 -16.99 -7.74 42.19
CA HIS A 42 -16.26 -9.01 42.06
C HIS A 42 -16.98 -10.03 41.17
N THR A 43 -18.31 -9.99 41.15
CA THR A 43 -19.15 -10.95 40.41
C THR A 43 -19.80 -10.37 39.16
N LEU A 44 -19.74 -9.05 38.97
CA LEU A 44 -20.37 -8.31 37.87
C LEU A 44 -20.19 -8.97 36.50
N ASP A 45 -18.96 -9.34 36.11
CA ASP A 45 -18.69 -9.92 34.79
C ASP A 45 -19.44 -11.25 34.58
N GLN A 46 -19.43 -12.13 35.59
CA GLN A 46 -20.05 -13.46 35.51
C GLN A 46 -21.57 -13.39 35.58
N SER A 47 -22.08 -12.54 36.48
CA SER A 47 -23.52 -12.29 36.64
C SER A 47 -24.11 -11.67 35.38
N PHE A 48 -23.41 -10.71 34.76
CA PHE A 48 -23.86 -10.08 33.53
C PHE A 48 -23.84 -11.04 32.33
N GLU A 49 -22.82 -11.88 32.19
CA GLU A 49 -22.78 -12.88 31.11
C GLU A 49 -23.90 -13.92 31.25
N SER A 50 -24.22 -14.34 32.48
CA SER A 50 -25.34 -15.25 32.76
C SER A 50 -26.69 -14.60 32.41
N LEU A 51 -26.87 -13.34 32.82
CA LEU A 51 -28.03 -12.52 32.45
C LEU A 51 -28.16 -12.37 30.93
N ARG A 52 -27.06 -12.07 30.22
CA ARG A 52 -27.02 -11.93 28.75
C ARG A 52 -27.51 -13.20 28.06
N ARG A 53 -27.09 -14.37 28.53
CA ARG A 53 -27.51 -15.67 27.96
C ARG A 53 -28.99 -15.94 28.20
N GLU A 54 -29.50 -15.71 29.42
CA GLU A 54 -30.90 -15.95 29.75
C GLU A 54 -31.84 -14.99 28.99
N LEU A 55 -31.50 -13.70 28.90
CA LEU A 55 -32.25 -12.72 28.12
C LEU A 55 -32.12 -12.94 26.61
N GLY A 56 -30.93 -13.32 26.14
CA GLY A 56 -30.66 -13.62 24.73
C GLY A 56 -31.50 -14.79 24.21
N ALA A 57 -31.72 -15.83 25.03
CA ALA A 57 -32.61 -16.95 24.70
C ALA A 57 -34.08 -16.53 24.55
N ARG A 58 -34.46 -15.40 25.13
CA ARG A 58 -35.81 -14.80 25.04
C ARG A 58 -35.91 -13.69 24.00
N GLY A 59 -34.84 -13.42 23.24
CA GLY A 59 -34.82 -12.40 22.20
C GLY A 59 -34.54 -10.97 22.70
N TYR A 60 -33.95 -10.80 23.88
CA TYR A 60 -33.55 -9.50 24.42
C TYR A 60 -32.04 -9.37 24.56
N ILE A 61 -31.54 -8.14 24.47
CA ILE A 61 -30.13 -7.78 24.64
C ILE A 61 -30.02 -6.78 25.80
N PRO A 62 -29.38 -7.15 26.92
CA PRO A 62 -29.09 -6.22 27.99
C PRO A 62 -27.82 -5.41 27.70
N PHE A 63 -27.85 -4.13 28.06
CA PHE A 63 -26.76 -3.17 27.97
C PHE A 63 -26.47 -2.61 29.36
N LEU A 64 -25.27 -2.81 29.87
CA LEU A 64 -24.81 -2.33 31.16
C LEU A 64 -23.90 -1.12 30.98
N HIS A 65 -24.37 0.02 31.49
CA HIS A 65 -23.65 1.29 31.45
C HIS A 65 -23.64 1.95 32.83
N TYR A 66 -22.63 2.79 33.05
CA TYR A 66 -22.51 3.61 34.25
C TYR A 66 -22.64 5.08 33.87
N GLN A 67 -23.73 5.73 34.27
CA GLN A 67 -24.03 7.10 33.89
C GLN A 67 -24.56 7.87 35.11
N GLY A 68 -24.05 9.08 35.33
CA GLY A 68 -24.56 9.95 36.41
C GLY A 68 -24.31 9.43 37.84
N GLY A 69 -23.41 8.46 38.03
CA GLY A 69 -23.18 7.81 39.32
C GLY A 69 -23.97 6.53 39.55
N GLU A 70 -24.77 6.11 38.56
CA GLU A 70 -25.69 4.98 38.67
C GLU A 70 -25.36 3.88 37.66
N TYR A 71 -25.58 2.62 38.05
CA TYR A 71 -25.47 1.47 37.14
C TYR A 71 -26.84 1.17 36.54
N ILE A 72 -26.89 1.20 35.20
CA ILE A 72 -28.15 1.08 34.45
C ILE A 72 -28.04 -0.13 33.52
N ILE A 73 -29.04 -1.01 33.58
CA ILE A 73 -29.28 -2.04 32.57
C ILE A 73 -30.40 -1.55 31.66
N ALA A 74 -30.03 -1.17 30.43
CA ALA A 74 -30.96 -0.88 29.35
C ALA A 74 -31.23 -2.15 28.53
N ILE A 75 -32.45 -2.34 28.06
CA ILE A 75 -32.86 -3.58 27.39
C ILE A 75 -33.42 -3.26 26.02
N ALA A 76 -32.87 -3.90 24.99
CA ALA A 76 -33.37 -3.80 23.63
C ALA A 76 -33.86 -5.17 23.15
N ARG A 77 -34.81 -5.18 22.21
CA ARG A 77 -35.17 -6.39 21.47
C ARG A 77 -34.06 -6.74 20.48
N LYS A 78 -33.73 -8.02 20.38
CA LYS A 78 -32.76 -8.53 19.40
C LYS A 78 -33.35 -8.33 17.99
N PRO A 79 -32.66 -7.60 17.10
CA PRO A 79 -33.15 -7.42 15.74
C PRO A 79 -33.21 -8.77 15.00
N GLU A 80 -34.24 -8.98 14.18
CA GLU A 80 -34.33 -10.16 13.31
C GLU A 80 -33.31 -10.05 12.17
N ILE A 81 -32.14 -10.66 12.36
CA ILE A 81 -31.09 -10.66 11.34
C ILE A 81 -31.42 -11.71 10.29
N LYS A 82 -31.85 -11.27 9.10
CA LYS A 82 -32.02 -12.15 7.94
C LYS A 82 -30.68 -12.78 7.56
N ARG A 83 -30.57 -14.09 7.74
CA ARG A 83 -29.38 -14.86 7.34
C ARG A 83 -29.32 -14.90 5.81
N ARG A 84 -28.38 -14.16 5.22
CA ARG A 84 -28.03 -14.37 3.81
C ARG A 84 -27.38 -15.75 3.64
N GLY A 85 -27.70 -16.44 2.56
CA GLY A 85 -27.14 -17.75 2.26
C GLY A 85 -25.63 -17.67 2.03
N THR A 86 -24.90 -18.70 2.46
CA THR A 86 -23.44 -18.82 2.33
C THR A 86 -22.95 -18.82 0.88
N TRP A 87 -23.85 -19.03 -0.08
CA TRP A 87 -23.57 -18.97 -1.52
C TRP A 87 -23.03 -17.58 -1.94
N ILE A 88 -23.44 -16.50 -1.28
CA ILE A 88 -22.94 -15.14 -1.60
C ILE A 88 -21.45 -15.04 -1.24
N ASN A 89 -21.04 -15.58 -0.10
CA ASN A 89 -19.64 -15.59 0.32
C ASN A 89 -18.79 -16.41 -0.65
N GLN A 90 -19.30 -17.56 -1.09
CA GLN A 90 -18.63 -18.41 -2.08
C GLN A 90 -18.52 -17.72 -3.45
N LEU A 91 -19.60 -17.10 -3.92
CA LEU A 91 -19.59 -16.34 -5.17
C LEU A 91 -18.57 -15.21 -5.11
N LEU A 92 -18.59 -14.42 -4.03
CA LEU A 92 -17.65 -13.31 -3.85
C LEU A 92 -16.21 -13.79 -3.76
N LEU A 93 -15.94 -14.88 -3.03
CA LEU A 93 -14.62 -15.51 -3.00
C LEU A 93 -14.13 -15.87 -4.40
N VAL A 94 -14.98 -16.50 -5.21
CA VAL A 94 -14.64 -16.89 -6.59
C VAL A 94 -14.37 -15.66 -7.45
N ILE A 95 -15.25 -14.65 -7.41
CA ILE A 95 -15.07 -13.41 -8.20
C ILE A 95 -13.78 -12.70 -7.77
N THR A 96 -13.51 -12.58 -6.47
CA THR A 96 -12.28 -11.96 -5.96
C THR A 96 -11.04 -12.75 -6.35
N PHE A 97 -11.11 -14.08 -6.36
CA PHE A 97 -10.02 -14.92 -6.83
C PHE A 97 -9.70 -14.64 -8.31
N PHE A 98 -10.71 -14.61 -9.18
CA PHE A 98 -10.50 -14.30 -10.59
C PHE A 98 -9.97 -12.87 -10.80
N SER A 99 -10.50 -11.87 -10.09
CA SER A 99 -10.02 -10.49 -10.23
C SER A 99 -8.59 -10.31 -9.71
N THR A 100 -8.23 -10.98 -8.61
CA THR A 100 -6.88 -10.96 -8.04
C THR A 100 -5.89 -11.76 -8.89
N ALA A 101 -6.32 -12.89 -9.47
CA ALA A 101 -5.53 -13.65 -10.43
C ALA A 101 -5.27 -12.85 -11.70
N PHE A 102 -6.24 -12.09 -12.19
CA PHE A 102 -6.06 -11.20 -13.33
C PHE A 102 -5.06 -10.06 -13.03
N ALA A 103 -5.15 -9.44 -11.85
CA ALA A 103 -4.15 -8.47 -11.40
C ALA A 103 -2.75 -9.12 -11.27
N GLY A 104 -2.69 -10.35 -10.74
CA GLY A 104 -1.46 -11.14 -10.67
C GLY A 104 -0.88 -11.48 -12.05
N ALA A 105 -1.72 -11.73 -13.04
CA ALA A 105 -1.30 -11.99 -14.42
C ALA A 105 -0.60 -10.78 -15.03
N TYR A 106 -1.12 -9.57 -14.76
CA TYR A 106 -0.47 -8.32 -15.15
C TYR A 106 0.91 -8.16 -14.50
N LEU A 107 1.00 -8.42 -13.20
CA LEU A 107 2.28 -8.36 -12.46
C LEU A 107 3.28 -9.40 -12.97
N TRP A 108 2.82 -10.63 -13.26
CA TRP A 108 3.66 -11.70 -13.79
C TRP A 108 4.16 -11.40 -15.21
N ALA A 109 3.29 -10.87 -16.06
CA ALA A 109 3.65 -10.43 -17.41
C ALA A 109 4.73 -9.33 -17.36
N SER A 110 4.57 -8.36 -16.45
CA SER A 110 5.58 -7.32 -16.20
C SER A 110 6.88 -7.90 -15.63
N TYR A 111 6.82 -8.89 -14.74
CA TYR A 111 7.99 -9.54 -14.15
C TYR A 111 8.82 -10.34 -15.16
N THR A 112 8.16 -10.94 -16.16
CA THR A 112 8.79 -11.79 -17.20
C THR A 112 9.07 -11.04 -18.51
N ASN A 113 8.78 -9.73 -18.57
CA ASN A 113 8.86 -8.90 -19.79
C ASN A 113 8.06 -9.45 -21.00
N VAL A 114 6.96 -10.15 -20.74
CA VAL A 114 6.10 -10.70 -21.79
C VAL A 114 4.92 -9.74 -22.01
N PRO A 115 4.73 -9.17 -23.22
CA PRO A 115 3.70 -8.15 -23.45
C PRO A 115 2.25 -8.68 -23.43
N SER A 116 2.05 -9.99 -23.50
CA SER A 116 0.72 -10.61 -23.55
C SER A 116 0.21 -11.00 -22.15
N VAL A 117 -0.63 -10.16 -21.55
CA VAL A 117 -1.26 -10.44 -20.24
C VAL A 117 -2.31 -11.57 -20.31
N PHE A 118 -2.94 -11.76 -21.47
CA PHE A 118 -4.07 -12.69 -21.67
C PHE A 118 -3.66 -14.15 -21.96
N THR A 119 -2.41 -14.55 -21.71
CA THR A 119 -2.01 -15.95 -21.86
C THR A 119 -2.45 -16.78 -20.65
N ILE A 120 -2.79 -18.04 -20.90
CA ILE A 120 -3.18 -18.98 -19.84
C ILE A 120 -2.04 -19.13 -18.83
N ASP A 121 -0.79 -19.18 -19.29
CA ASP A 121 0.37 -19.31 -18.43
C ASP A 121 0.52 -18.12 -17.48
N ASN A 122 0.39 -16.88 -17.98
CA ASN A 122 0.49 -15.68 -17.14
C ASN A 122 -0.65 -15.62 -16.12
N PHE A 123 -1.86 -16.05 -16.49
CA PHE A 123 -2.97 -16.17 -15.55
C PHE A 123 -2.70 -17.20 -14.46
N LEU A 124 -2.19 -18.39 -14.81
CA LEU A 124 -1.88 -19.45 -13.85
C LEU A 124 -0.76 -19.05 -12.91
N TRP A 125 0.33 -18.48 -13.42
CA TRP A 125 1.44 -18.02 -12.60
C TRP A 125 1.06 -16.81 -11.75
N GLY A 126 0.26 -15.88 -12.28
CA GLY A 126 -0.33 -14.79 -11.51
C GLY A 126 -1.23 -15.29 -10.38
N ALA A 127 -2.02 -16.34 -10.62
CA ALA A 127 -2.83 -16.96 -9.59
C ALA A 127 -1.96 -17.61 -8.50
N ILE A 128 -0.95 -18.40 -8.88
CA ILE A 128 -0.08 -19.14 -7.95
C ILE A 128 0.80 -18.19 -7.12
N PHE A 129 1.45 -17.24 -7.77
CA PHE A 129 2.49 -16.42 -7.13
C PHE A 129 1.98 -15.10 -6.58
N PHE A 130 0.78 -14.64 -6.93
CA PHE A 130 0.21 -13.41 -6.37
C PHE A 130 -1.14 -13.64 -5.68
N ALA A 131 -2.12 -14.19 -6.39
CA ALA A 131 -3.49 -14.28 -5.87
C ALA A 131 -3.62 -15.22 -4.67
N ILE A 132 -3.05 -16.42 -4.75
CA ILE A 132 -3.09 -17.40 -3.65
C ILE A 132 -2.37 -16.84 -2.40
N PRO A 133 -1.13 -16.32 -2.47
CA PRO A 133 -0.46 -15.71 -1.33
C PRO A 133 -1.28 -14.58 -0.69
N LEU A 134 -1.75 -13.63 -1.51
CA LEU A 134 -2.52 -12.49 -1.02
C LEU A 134 -3.83 -12.94 -0.36
N MET A 135 -4.65 -13.72 -1.07
CA MET A 135 -5.93 -14.19 -0.54
C MET A 135 -5.78 -15.09 0.69
N THR A 136 -4.72 -15.89 0.78
CA THR A 136 -4.46 -16.71 1.97
C THR A 136 -4.20 -15.82 3.19
N MET A 137 -3.44 -14.74 3.01
CA MET A 137 -3.15 -13.80 4.08
C MET A 137 -4.39 -13.06 4.56
N LEU A 138 -5.19 -12.50 3.64
CA LEU A 138 -6.45 -11.84 3.99
C LEU A 138 -7.48 -12.83 4.56
N GLY A 139 -7.56 -14.03 3.99
CA GLY A 139 -8.48 -15.07 4.43
C GLY A 139 -8.16 -15.57 5.83
N MET A 140 -6.88 -15.78 6.15
CA MET A 140 -6.47 -16.19 7.49
C MET A 140 -6.74 -15.08 8.51
N HIS A 141 -6.47 -13.82 8.16
CA HIS A 141 -6.78 -12.66 9.01
C HIS A 141 -8.25 -12.68 9.44
N GLU A 142 -9.17 -12.75 8.48
CA GLU A 142 -10.61 -12.78 8.76
C GLU A 142 -11.07 -14.09 9.43
N LEU A 143 -10.42 -15.22 9.13
CA LEU A 143 -10.71 -16.48 9.79
C LEU A 143 -10.33 -16.44 11.28
N CYS A 144 -9.22 -15.80 11.63
CA CYS A 144 -8.83 -15.60 13.02
C CYS A 144 -9.83 -14.73 13.79
N HIS A 145 -10.35 -13.68 13.16
CA HIS A 145 -11.47 -12.90 13.71
C HIS A 145 -12.73 -13.76 13.94
N TYR A 146 -13.10 -14.59 12.96
CA TYR A 146 -14.24 -15.51 13.08
C TYR A 146 -14.05 -16.51 14.23
N LEU A 147 -12.87 -17.13 14.35
CA LEU A 147 -12.55 -18.09 15.41
C LEU A 147 -12.55 -17.42 16.80
N ALA A 148 -12.00 -16.21 16.91
CA ALA A 148 -12.03 -15.44 18.15
C ALA A 148 -13.46 -15.06 18.54
N SER A 149 -14.26 -14.60 17.58
CA SER A 149 -15.68 -14.26 17.80
C SER A 149 -16.48 -15.47 18.32
N LYS A 150 -16.28 -16.64 17.70
CA LYS A 150 -16.91 -17.90 18.14
C LYS A 150 -16.50 -18.27 19.57
N LYS A 151 -15.23 -18.09 19.94
CA LYS A 151 -14.74 -18.35 21.30
C LYS A 151 -15.39 -17.44 22.34
N HIS A 152 -15.70 -16.19 21.98
CA HIS A 152 -16.39 -15.23 22.85
C HIS A 152 -17.92 -15.32 22.77
N GLY A 153 -18.48 -16.29 22.03
CA GLY A 153 -19.93 -16.45 21.90
C GLY A 153 -20.59 -15.27 21.20
N VAL A 154 -19.91 -14.71 20.19
CA VAL A 154 -20.41 -13.64 19.32
C VAL A 154 -20.65 -14.23 17.93
N GLU A 155 -21.87 -14.10 17.42
CA GLU A 155 -22.17 -14.55 16.06
C GLU A 155 -21.49 -13.65 15.01
N ALA A 156 -20.63 -14.24 14.19
CA ALA A 156 -19.97 -13.60 13.05
C ALA A 156 -20.30 -14.32 11.74
N SER A 157 -20.26 -13.59 10.62
CA SER A 157 -20.33 -14.20 9.29
C SER A 157 -19.02 -14.90 8.91
N LEU A 158 -19.09 -15.75 7.88
CA LEU A 158 -17.88 -16.13 7.15
C LEU A 158 -17.30 -14.88 6.44
N PRO A 159 -16.00 -14.91 6.06
CA PRO A 159 -15.37 -13.80 5.35
C PRO A 159 -16.09 -13.45 4.05
N PHE A 160 -16.26 -12.16 3.80
CA PHE A 160 -16.70 -11.61 2.53
C PHE A 160 -15.49 -11.00 1.83
N PHE A 161 -15.05 -11.62 0.73
CA PHE A 161 -13.99 -11.07 -0.11
C PHE A 161 -14.59 -10.02 -1.05
N ILE A 162 -13.94 -8.86 -1.18
CA ILE A 162 -14.42 -7.76 -2.01
C ILE A 162 -13.53 -7.68 -3.25
N PRO A 163 -14.04 -8.03 -4.45
CA PRO A 163 -13.28 -7.88 -5.68
C PRO A 163 -12.99 -6.41 -5.98
N SER A 164 -11.85 -6.17 -6.60
CA SER A 164 -11.46 -4.84 -7.11
C SER A 164 -10.87 -4.96 -8.50
N VAL A 165 -10.70 -3.83 -9.16
CA VAL A 165 -9.94 -3.74 -10.41
C VAL A 165 -8.43 -3.74 -10.11
N PRO A 166 -7.55 -4.01 -11.10
CA PRO A 166 -6.11 -3.82 -10.95
C PRO A 166 -5.79 -2.42 -10.41
N PRO A 167 -4.77 -2.26 -9.55
CA PRO A 167 -3.55 -3.07 -9.52
C PRO A 167 -3.53 -4.26 -8.54
N LEU A 168 -4.39 -4.31 -7.52
CA LEU A 168 -4.39 -5.39 -6.52
C LEU A 168 -5.42 -6.49 -6.78
N GLY A 169 -6.53 -6.16 -7.47
CA GLY A 169 -7.61 -7.10 -7.77
C GLY A 169 -8.53 -7.45 -6.59
N THR A 170 -8.28 -6.89 -5.40
CA THR A 170 -9.14 -7.01 -4.21
C THR A 170 -9.11 -5.73 -3.38
N PHE A 171 -10.23 -5.38 -2.74
CA PHE A 171 -10.29 -4.32 -1.73
C PHE A 171 -10.07 -4.83 -0.31
N GLY A 172 -10.01 -6.14 -0.14
CA GLY A 172 -9.93 -6.74 1.18
C GLY A 172 -10.87 -7.93 1.35
N ALA A 173 -10.89 -8.43 2.58
CA ALA A 173 -11.95 -9.26 3.08
C ALA A 173 -12.44 -8.65 4.40
N PHE A 174 -13.69 -8.90 4.77
CA PHE A 174 -14.20 -8.52 6.09
C PHE A 174 -15.21 -9.54 6.59
N ILE A 175 -15.28 -9.71 7.91
CA ILE A 175 -16.41 -10.36 8.58
C ILE A 175 -17.45 -9.32 9.01
N SER A 176 -18.72 -9.72 8.98
CA SER A 176 -19.81 -8.95 9.57
C SER A 176 -20.13 -9.51 10.95
N MET A 177 -19.93 -8.67 11.97
CA MET A 177 -20.37 -8.95 13.34
C MET A 177 -21.89 -8.80 13.42
N ARG A 178 -22.59 -9.87 13.76
CA ARG A 178 -24.06 -9.90 13.83
C ARG A 178 -24.60 -9.55 15.21
N GLU A 179 -23.75 -9.66 16.22
CA GLU A 179 -24.12 -9.36 17.60
C GLU A 179 -23.18 -8.30 18.17
N PRO A 180 -23.69 -7.43 19.08
CA PRO A 180 -22.84 -6.49 19.80
C PRO A 180 -21.77 -7.21 20.63
N MET A 181 -20.62 -6.57 20.79
CA MET A 181 -19.50 -7.12 21.56
C MET A 181 -19.88 -7.27 23.05
N PRO A 182 -19.64 -8.43 23.70
CA PRO A 182 -20.08 -8.68 25.08
C PRO A 182 -19.43 -7.75 26.10
N ASP A 183 -18.11 -7.57 26.01
CA ASP A 183 -17.34 -6.82 26.98
C ASP A 183 -16.06 -6.22 26.35
N ARG A 184 -15.34 -5.44 27.16
CA ARG A 184 -14.07 -4.81 26.76
C ARG A 184 -12.91 -5.79 26.55
N LYS A 185 -12.96 -6.99 27.14
CA LYS A 185 -11.91 -8.02 26.98
C LYS A 185 -12.07 -8.70 25.61
N ALA A 186 -13.29 -9.04 25.23
CA ALA A 186 -13.64 -9.58 23.92
C ALA A 186 -13.27 -8.63 22.78
N LEU A 187 -13.44 -7.31 22.97
CA LEU A 187 -12.99 -6.31 22.01
C LEU A 187 -11.48 -6.40 21.72
N VAL A 188 -10.65 -6.54 22.76
CA VAL A 188 -9.19 -6.67 22.60
C VAL A 188 -8.84 -8.03 21.98
N ASP A 189 -9.41 -9.11 22.53
CA ASP A 189 -9.09 -10.49 22.13
C ASP A 189 -9.51 -10.75 20.66
N ILE A 190 -10.65 -10.22 20.21
CA ILE A 190 -11.09 -10.32 18.81
C ILE A 190 -10.27 -9.35 17.94
N GLY A 191 -10.16 -8.07 18.32
CA GLY A 191 -9.45 -7.07 17.52
C GLY A 191 -8.00 -7.45 17.20
N VAL A 192 -7.29 -8.12 18.12
CA VAL A 192 -5.92 -8.55 17.88
C VAL A 192 -5.79 -9.86 17.07
N ALA A 193 -6.83 -10.68 17.04
CA ALA A 193 -6.76 -12.03 16.49
C ALA A 193 -6.45 -12.02 15.00
N GLY A 194 -7.14 -11.15 14.24
CA GLY A 194 -6.89 -10.97 12.81
C GLY A 194 -5.45 -10.59 12.51
N PRO A 195 -4.93 -9.46 13.01
CA PRO A 195 -3.57 -9.01 12.75
C PRO A 195 -2.49 -10.03 13.12
N ILE A 196 -2.64 -10.74 14.25
CA ILE A 196 -1.69 -11.80 14.63
C ILE A 196 -1.78 -12.98 13.64
N GLY A 197 -2.98 -13.43 13.30
CA GLY A 197 -3.19 -14.51 12.34
C GLY A 197 -2.65 -14.19 10.95
N GLY A 198 -2.93 -12.98 10.46
CA GLY A 198 -2.40 -12.46 9.22
C GLY A 198 -0.88 -12.40 9.23
N LEU A 199 -0.27 -11.91 10.32
CA LEU A 199 1.18 -11.82 10.45
C LEU A 199 1.86 -13.20 10.46
N ILE A 200 1.28 -14.20 11.14
CA ILE A 200 1.82 -15.56 11.17
C ILE A 200 1.92 -16.14 9.75
N VAL A 201 0.96 -15.84 8.88
CA VAL A 201 0.98 -16.24 7.47
C VAL A 201 1.88 -15.34 6.63
N ALA A 202 1.98 -14.05 6.97
CA ALA A 202 2.85 -13.10 6.28
C ALA A 202 4.32 -13.51 6.31
N ILE A 203 4.82 -13.89 7.50
CA ILE A 203 6.24 -14.18 7.73
C ILE A 203 6.79 -15.22 6.72
N PRO A 204 6.22 -16.43 6.59
CA PRO A 204 6.70 -17.39 5.62
C PRO A 204 6.54 -16.92 4.17
N LEU A 205 5.48 -16.14 3.85
CA LEU A 205 5.28 -15.61 2.50
C LEU A 205 6.28 -14.51 2.14
N VAL A 206 6.68 -13.65 3.10
CA VAL A 206 7.76 -12.67 2.90
C VAL A 206 9.06 -13.41 2.63
N LEU A 207 9.42 -14.39 3.46
CA LEU A 207 10.66 -15.16 3.30
C LEU A 207 10.69 -15.91 1.96
N LEU A 208 9.58 -16.56 1.59
CA LEU A 208 9.43 -17.22 0.30
C LEU A 208 9.55 -16.23 -0.86
N GLY A 209 8.86 -15.10 -0.79
CA GLY A 209 8.90 -14.07 -1.81
C GLY A 209 10.30 -13.48 -2.01
N LEU A 210 11.01 -13.21 -0.91
CA LEU A 210 12.41 -12.75 -0.92
C LEU A 210 13.33 -13.82 -1.53
N TYR A 211 13.15 -15.09 -1.16
CA TYR A 211 13.95 -16.19 -1.71
C TYR A 211 13.73 -16.38 -3.22
N LEU A 212 12.49 -16.25 -3.70
CA LEU A 212 12.17 -16.29 -5.12
C LEU A 212 12.71 -15.06 -5.85
N THR A 213 12.66 -13.89 -5.20
CA THR A 213 13.26 -12.66 -5.73
C THR A 213 14.77 -12.81 -5.90
N ALA A 214 15.48 -13.37 -4.91
CA ALA A 214 16.93 -13.56 -4.98
C ALA A 214 17.39 -14.54 -6.07
N GLN A 215 16.49 -15.37 -6.60
CA GLN A 215 16.74 -16.28 -7.72
C GLN A 215 16.36 -15.68 -9.08
N GLY A 216 15.73 -14.51 -9.10
CA GLY A 216 15.35 -13.84 -10.33
C GLY A 216 16.56 -13.34 -11.11
N ASP A 217 16.36 -13.16 -12.41
CA ASP A 217 17.37 -12.57 -13.27
C ASP A 217 17.55 -11.08 -12.96
N VAL A 218 18.79 -10.61 -13.08
CA VAL A 218 19.10 -9.18 -13.02
C VAL A 218 18.47 -8.54 -14.24
N GLN A 219 17.47 -7.71 -13.98
CA GLN A 219 16.82 -6.89 -14.99
C GLN A 219 17.70 -5.65 -15.20
N SER A 220 17.79 -5.17 -16.44
CA SER A 220 18.36 -3.85 -16.71
C SER A 220 17.57 -2.83 -15.88
N GLY A 221 18.23 -2.17 -14.93
CA GLY A 221 17.64 -1.14 -14.06
C GLY A 221 17.21 0.14 -14.79
N GLU A 222 16.89 0.01 -16.07
CA GLU A 222 16.36 1.05 -16.93
C GLU A 222 14.94 1.38 -16.48
N VAL A 223 14.75 2.62 -16.08
CA VAL A 223 13.44 3.21 -15.87
C VAL A 223 12.82 3.42 -17.25
N GLY A 224 11.63 2.85 -17.50
CA GLY A 224 10.95 3.08 -18.78
C GLY A 224 10.65 4.57 -19.02
N THR A 225 10.32 4.94 -20.25
CA THR A 225 10.04 6.34 -20.65
C THR A 225 8.87 7.00 -19.90
N ALA A 226 8.02 6.20 -19.24
CA ALA A 226 6.93 6.66 -18.39
C ALA A 226 7.31 6.82 -16.91
N GLY A 227 8.57 6.57 -16.54
CA GLY A 227 9.00 6.44 -15.16
C GLY A 227 8.82 5.03 -14.60
N ALA A 228 9.27 4.82 -13.37
CA ALA A 228 9.14 3.56 -12.64
C ALA A 228 8.46 3.79 -11.29
N ILE A 229 7.78 2.75 -10.81
CA ILE A 229 7.15 2.76 -9.50
C ILE A 229 7.99 1.87 -8.58
N ALA A 230 8.59 2.47 -7.54
CA ALA A 230 9.31 1.74 -6.52
C ALA A 230 8.46 1.61 -5.25
N ILE A 231 8.53 0.44 -4.62
CA ILE A 231 7.92 0.24 -3.31
C ILE A 231 8.92 0.54 -2.21
N VAL A 232 8.43 1.13 -1.12
CA VAL A 232 9.19 1.26 0.12
C VAL A 232 8.76 0.14 1.06
N VAL A 233 9.73 -0.60 1.58
CA VAL A 233 9.48 -1.75 2.44
C VAL A 233 9.15 -1.32 3.88
N GLN A 234 8.33 -2.11 4.56
CA GLN A 234 8.05 -1.94 5.99
C GLN A 234 9.29 -2.33 6.83
N PRO A 235 9.45 -1.81 8.07
CA PRO A 235 10.56 -2.19 8.95
C PRO A 235 10.70 -3.70 9.16
N LEU A 236 9.58 -4.42 9.30
CA LEU A 236 9.60 -5.89 9.41
C LEU A 236 10.12 -6.56 8.14
N TYR A 237 9.71 -6.06 6.99
CA TYR A 237 10.15 -6.57 5.69
C TYR A 237 11.65 -6.32 5.52
N GLN A 238 12.13 -5.14 5.92
CA GLN A 238 13.56 -4.79 5.94
C GLN A 238 14.37 -5.70 6.84
N LEU A 239 13.84 -6.07 8.02
CA LEU A 239 14.45 -7.07 8.89
C LEU A 239 14.62 -8.42 8.17
N PHE A 240 13.61 -8.85 7.38
CA PHE A 240 13.71 -10.11 6.62
C PHE A 240 14.70 -10.06 5.46
N MET A 241 14.89 -8.89 4.83
CA MET A 241 15.94 -8.71 3.81
C MET A 241 17.36 -8.85 4.37
N LEU A 242 17.58 -8.71 5.68
CA LEU A 242 18.88 -9.01 6.30
C LEU A 242 19.22 -10.50 6.29
N PHE A 243 18.21 -11.38 6.28
CA PHE A 243 18.40 -12.83 6.25
C PHE A 243 18.44 -13.37 4.81
N VAL A 244 17.81 -12.67 3.87
CA VAL A 244 17.76 -13.03 2.45
C VAL A 244 18.17 -11.80 1.63
N PRO A 245 19.49 -11.58 1.43
CA PRO A 245 19.97 -10.44 0.67
C PRO A 245 19.56 -10.58 -0.80
N ILE A 246 18.98 -9.52 -1.37
CA ILE A 246 18.59 -9.46 -2.78
C ILE A 246 19.71 -8.76 -3.57
N PRO A 247 20.17 -9.33 -4.70
CA PRO A 247 21.12 -8.64 -5.58
C PRO A 247 20.54 -7.34 -6.17
N GLU A 248 21.39 -6.36 -6.43
CA GLU A 248 20.95 -5.13 -7.09
C GLU A 248 20.42 -5.40 -8.50
N GLY A 249 19.37 -4.69 -8.90
CA GLY A 249 18.78 -4.80 -10.24
C GLY A 249 17.85 -6.00 -10.43
N VAL A 250 17.51 -6.75 -9.38
CA VAL A 250 16.54 -7.85 -9.51
C VAL A 250 15.11 -7.36 -9.27
N ALA A 251 14.21 -7.67 -10.20
CA ALA A 251 12.79 -7.32 -10.07
C ALA A 251 12.16 -8.09 -8.90
N LEU A 252 11.27 -7.42 -8.16
CA LEU A 252 10.58 -8.02 -7.03
C LEU A 252 9.62 -9.12 -7.50
N HIS A 253 9.75 -10.32 -6.94
CA HIS A 253 8.87 -11.43 -7.29
C HIS A 253 7.41 -11.13 -6.85
N PRO A 254 6.37 -11.51 -7.64
CA PRO A 254 4.98 -11.20 -7.29
C PRO A 254 4.51 -11.71 -5.92
N THR A 255 5.10 -12.81 -5.42
CA THR A 255 4.83 -13.32 -4.06
C THR A 255 5.38 -12.39 -2.98
N ALA A 256 6.55 -11.81 -3.20
CA ALA A 256 7.14 -10.84 -2.29
C ALA A 256 6.29 -9.55 -2.27
N PHE A 257 5.79 -9.12 -3.43
CA PHE A 257 4.86 -8.00 -3.52
C PHE A 257 3.53 -8.29 -2.82
N ALA A 258 2.94 -9.48 -3.01
CA ALA A 258 1.72 -9.89 -2.31
C ALA A 258 1.89 -9.85 -0.79
N ALA A 259 3.03 -10.33 -0.28
CA ALA A 259 3.35 -10.30 1.14
C ALA A 259 3.52 -8.85 1.66
N TRP A 260 4.17 -7.98 0.87
CA TRP A 260 4.27 -6.54 1.17
C TRP A 260 2.90 -5.88 1.27
N VAL A 261 1.99 -6.16 0.31
CA VAL A 261 0.61 -5.64 0.33
C VAL A 261 -0.13 -6.13 1.58
N GLY A 262 -0.02 -7.41 1.91
CA GLY A 262 -0.69 -7.97 3.09
C GLY A 262 -0.20 -7.36 4.41
N LEU A 263 1.10 -7.08 4.55
CA LEU A 263 1.63 -6.35 5.71
C LEU A 263 1.06 -4.94 5.79
N LEU A 264 0.96 -4.24 4.64
CA LEU A 264 0.34 -2.91 4.58
C LEU A 264 -1.13 -2.94 5.02
N VAL A 265 -1.91 -3.92 4.54
CA VAL A 265 -3.32 -4.12 4.95
C VAL A 265 -3.42 -4.38 6.45
N THR A 266 -2.52 -5.20 7.00
CA THR A 266 -2.45 -5.47 8.45
C THR A 266 -2.20 -4.19 9.24
N ALA A 267 -1.27 -3.34 8.77
CA ALA A 267 -0.97 -2.06 9.40
C ALA A 267 -2.16 -1.11 9.38
N ILE A 268 -2.84 -0.99 8.23
CA ILE A 268 -4.05 -0.16 8.10
C ILE A 268 -5.13 -0.64 9.07
N ASN A 269 -5.38 -1.94 9.15
CA ASN A 269 -6.37 -2.51 10.07
C ASN A 269 -6.01 -2.25 11.55
N LEU A 270 -4.73 -2.17 11.89
CA LEU A 270 -4.27 -1.86 13.25
C LEU A 270 -4.29 -0.37 13.62
N LEU A 271 -4.64 0.52 12.70
CA LEU A 271 -4.80 1.94 13.03
C LEU A 271 -5.91 2.13 14.08
N PRO A 272 -5.68 2.93 15.14
CA PRO A 272 -6.63 3.06 16.25
C PRO A 272 -7.79 4.02 15.92
N ALA A 273 -8.58 3.68 14.91
CA ALA A 273 -9.68 4.50 14.42
C ALA A 273 -10.91 3.71 13.99
N GLY A 274 -12.09 4.25 14.31
CA GLY A 274 -13.39 3.75 13.84
C GLY A 274 -13.63 2.28 14.17
N GLN A 275 -14.08 1.52 13.16
CA GLN A 275 -14.38 0.09 13.24
C GLN A 275 -13.23 -0.80 12.78
N LEU A 276 -12.02 -0.24 12.60
CA LEU A 276 -10.83 -1.04 12.31
C LEU A 276 -10.46 -1.90 13.53
N ASP A 277 -9.63 -2.91 13.30
CA ASP A 277 -9.11 -3.82 14.33
C ASP A 277 -8.40 -3.06 15.47
N GLY A 278 -7.58 -2.07 15.11
CA GLY A 278 -6.94 -1.16 16.06
C GLY A 278 -7.95 -0.32 16.86
N GLY A 279 -9.09 0.02 16.25
CA GLY A 279 -10.22 0.68 16.90
C GLY A 279 -10.87 -0.20 17.97
N HIS A 280 -11.07 -1.50 17.69
CA HIS A 280 -11.55 -2.49 18.67
C HIS A 280 -10.59 -2.59 19.87
N ILE A 281 -9.29 -2.71 19.60
CA ILE A 281 -8.25 -2.81 20.64
C ILE A 281 -8.21 -1.52 21.48
N ALA A 282 -8.18 -0.35 20.83
CA ALA A 282 -8.17 0.94 21.50
C ALA A 282 -9.43 1.11 22.38
N ARG A 283 -10.61 0.75 21.88
CA ARG A 283 -11.87 0.80 22.63
C ARG A 283 -11.84 -0.13 23.84
N GLY A 284 -11.38 -1.37 23.67
CA GLY A 284 -11.24 -2.30 24.77
C GLY A 284 -10.33 -1.77 25.86
N LEU A 285 -9.15 -1.26 25.52
CA LEU A 285 -8.14 -0.79 26.48
C LEU A 285 -8.50 0.54 27.16
N LEU A 286 -8.99 1.51 26.40
CA LEU A 286 -9.18 2.89 26.87
C LEU A 286 -10.65 3.28 27.12
N GLY A 287 -11.61 2.43 26.75
CA GLY A 287 -13.04 2.73 26.83
C GLY A 287 -13.41 3.93 25.94
N ASP A 288 -14.29 4.80 26.42
CA ASP A 288 -14.73 6.02 25.71
C ASP A 288 -13.61 6.97 25.29
N LYS A 289 -12.45 6.94 25.97
CA LYS A 289 -11.32 7.79 25.62
C LYS A 289 -10.68 7.41 24.28
N SER A 290 -10.92 6.20 23.76
CA SER A 290 -10.46 5.75 22.44
C SER A 290 -10.87 6.69 21.29
N ARG A 291 -11.98 7.44 21.44
CA ARG A 291 -12.42 8.44 20.45
C ARG A 291 -11.34 9.47 20.10
N TYR A 292 -10.51 9.84 21.08
CA TYR A 292 -9.44 10.82 20.87
C TYR A 292 -8.29 10.23 20.03
N LEU A 293 -8.02 8.93 20.17
CA LEU A 293 -7.08 8.24 19.28
C LEU A 293 -7.61 8.16 17.84
N GLY A 294 -8.92 7.94 17.68
CA GLY A 294 -9.55 7.99 16.35
C GLY A 294 -9.38 9.35 15.68
N TYR A 295 -9.60 10.44 16.41
CA TYR A 295 -9.36 11.80 15.91
C TYR A 295 -7.88 12.05 15.59
N ALA A 296 -6.97 11.64 16.48
CA ALA A 296 -5.54 11.76 16.25
C ALA A 296 -5.09 10.99 15.00
N THR A 297 -5.63 9.80 14.77
CA THR A 297 -5.32 8.96 13.61
C THR A 297 -5.71 9.65 12.30
N ILE A 298 -6.89 10.27 12.21
CA ILE A 298 -7.27 11.01 11.00
C ILE A 298 -6.36 12.20 10.76
N VAL A 299 -6.08 12.99 11.80
CA VAL A 299 -5.19 14.15 11.67
C VAL A 299 -3.81 13.70 11.18
N LEU A 300 -3.31 12.58 11.71
CA LEU A 300 -2.07 11.97 11.26
C LEU A 300 -2.15 11.56 9.79
N LEU A 301 -3.19 10.83 9.37
CA LEU A 301 -3.37 10.40 7.98
C LEU A 301 -3.51 11.59 7.02
N PHE A 302 -4.16 12.67 7.45
CA PHE A 302 -4.25 13.92 6.70
C PHE A 302 -2.88 14.57 6.51
N ILE A 303 -2.08 14.68 7.59
CA ILE A 303 -0.70 15.19 7.49
C ILE A 303 0.15 14.29 6.59
N MET A 304 -0.04 12.97 6.68
CA MET A 304 0.66 12.02 5.83
C MET A 304 0.26 12.09 4.36
N SER A 305 -0.96 12.58 4.06
CA SER A 305 -1.42 12.73 2.67
C SER A 305 -0.58 13.72 1.85
N PHE A 306 0.13 14.64 2.50
CA PHE A 306 1.10 15.52 1.84
C PHE A 306 2.33 14.78 1.33
N PHE A 307 2.65 13.60 1.89
CA PHE A 307 3.78 12.76 1.47
C PHE A 307 3.34 11.63 0.54
N TYR A 308 2.16 11.05 0.79
CA TYR A 308 1.58 10.03 -0.07
C TYR A 308 0.07 10.21 -0.14
N ILE A 309 -0.42 10.59 -1.32
CA ILE A 309 -1.82 10.96 -1.54
C ILE A 309 -2.80 9.85 -1.14
N GLY A 310 -2.40 8.57 -1.23
CA GLY A 310 -3.26 7.45 -0.84
C GLY A 310 -3.74 7.48 0.61
N TRP A 311 -3.05 8.19 1.52
CA TRP A 311 -3.53 8.33 2.91
C TRP A 311 -4.81 9.15 3.03
N ILE A 312 -5.08 10.09 2.10
CA ILE A 312 -6.34 10.84 2.12
C ILE A 312 -7.54 9.92 1.87
N PHE A 313 -7.37 8.91 1.00
CA PHE A 313 -8.40 7.94 0.69
C PHE A 313 -8.78 7.15 1.94
N PHE A 314 -7.79 6.65 2.70
CA PHE A 314 -8.04 5.95 3.96
C PHE A 314 -8.63 6.86 5.03
N ALA A 315 -8.19 8.12 5.12
CA ALA A 315 -8.77 9.09 6.05
C ALA A 315 -10.27 9.32 5.78
N ILE A 316 -10.66 9.48 4.51
CA ILE A 316 -12.06 9.63 4.09
C ILE A 316 -12.84 8.34 4.38
N LEU A 317 -12.30 7.17 4.06
CA LEU A 317 -12.95 5.89 4.32
C LEU A 317 -13.25 5.70 5.81
N ILE A 318 -12.25 5.94 6.67
CA ILE A 318 -12.40 5.84 8.13
C ILE A 318 -13.42 6.86 8.65
N PHE A 319 -13.43 8.08 8.09
CA PHE A 319 -14.42 9.10 8.44
C PHE A 319 -15.85 8.66 8.10
N LEU A 320 -16.07 8.08 6.92
CA LEU A 320 -17.38 7.59 6.48
C LEU A 320 -17.88 6.38 7.28
N LEU A 321 -16.97 5.49 7.69
CA LEU A 321 -17.29 4.34 8.55
C LEU A 321 -17.63 4.75 10.00
N GLY A 322 -17.30 5.99 10.37
CA GLY A 322 -17.57 6.56 11.69
C GLY A 322 -16.39 6.38 12.64
N LEU A 323 -16.08 7.46 13.36
CA LEU A 323 -14.87 7.56 14.20
C LEU A 323 -15.04 7.03 15.63
N ARG A 324 -16.30 6.83 16.02
CA ARG A 324 -16.65 6.31 17.34
C ARG A 324 -16.95 4.84 17.20
N HIS A 325 -16.18 4.05 17.93
CA HIS A 325 -16.47 2.64 18.09
C HIS A 325 -17.73 2.46 18.98
N PRO A 326 -18.71 1.61 18.60
CA PRO A 326 -19.87 1.32 19.44
C PRO A 326 -19.46 0.76 20.82
N ALA A 327 -20.21 1.10 21.87
CA ALA A 327 -19.94 0.58 23.20
C ALA A 327 -20.28 -0.93 23.27
N PRO A 328 -19.49 -1.74 24.00
CA PRO A 328 -19.84 -3.13 24.28
C PRO A 328 -21.04 -3.21 25.23
N LEU A 329 -21.65 -4.40 25.33
CA LEU A 329 -22.79 -4.65 26.22
C LEU A 329 -22.41 -4.44 27.70
N ASN A 330 -21.18 -4.81 28.10
CA ASN A 330 -20.61 -4.46 29.38
C ASN A 330 -19.38 -3.56 29.19
N ASP A 331 -19.57 -2.26 29.38
CA ASP A 331 -18.51 -1.26 29.22
C ASP A 331 -17.76 -0.95 30.53
N ILE A 332 -18.18 -1.56 31.63
CA ILE A 332 -17.68 -1.30 32.98
C ILE A 332 -16.47 -2.20 33.29
N SER A 333 -16.47 -3.42 32.75
CA SER A 333 -15.41 -4.41 32.97
C SER A 333 -14.02 -3.83 32.70
N LYS A 334 -13.13 -4.01 33.66
CA LYS A 334 -11.72 -3.65 33.49
C LYS A 334 -11.00 -4.72 32.69
N VAL A 335 -10.07 -4.27 31.86
CA VAL A 335 -9.16 -5.14 31.10
C VAL A 335 -7.96 -5.51 31.97
N ASP A 336 -7.64 -6.81 32.05
CA ASP A 336 -6.52 -7.33 32.83
C ASP A 336 -5.17 -7.08 32.15
N ASN A 337 -4.10 -7.24 32.93
CA ASN A 337 -2.75 -6.91 32.48
C ASN A 337 -2.29 -7.76 31.27
N LYS A 338 -2.82 -8.98 31.09
CA LYS A 338 -2.49 -9.80 29.90
C LYS A 338 -2.98 -9.14 28.61
N ARG A 339 -4.22 -8.63 28.60
CA ARG A 339 -4.76 -7.93 27.42
C ARG A 339 -4.13 -6.56 27.20
N LYS A 340 -3.67 -5.90 28.26
CA LYS A 340 -2.83 -4.70 28.09
C LYS A 340 -1.51 -5.04 27.36
N ALA A 341 -0.86 -6.13 27.73
CA ALA A 341 0.35 -6.60 27.04
C ALA A 341 0.06 -6.97 25.57
N ILE A 342 -1.07 -7.63 25.30
CA ILE A 342 -1.55 -7.90 23.93
C ILE A 342 -1.76 -6.59 23.14
N GLY A 343 -2.30 -5.55 23.77
CA GLY A 343 -2.40 -4.22 23.16
C GLY A 343 -1.04 -3.61 22.78
N VAL A 344 -0.03 -3.80 23.62
CA VAL A 344 1.35 -3.39 23.30
C VAL A 344 1.90 -4.19 22.13
N VAL A 345 1.65 -5.51 22.08
CA VAL A 345 2.04 -6.35 20.93
C VAL A 345 1.38 -5.83 19.65
N ALA A 346 0.09 -5.50 19.68
CA ALA A 346 -0.61 -4.93 18.53
C ALA A 346 0.02 -3.60 18.06
N LEU A 347 0.41 -2.73 18.99
CA LEU A 347 1.13 -1.49 18.67
C LEU A 347 2.49 -1.77 18.03
N VAL A 348 3.24 -2.77 18.54
CA VAL A 348 4.52 -3.18 17.94
C VAL A 348 4.31 -3.70 16.53
N ILE A 349 3.28 -4.53 16.29
CA ILE A 349 2.94 -5.01 14.95
C ILE A 349 2.62 -3.84 14.03
N LEU A 350 1.82 -2.87 14.48
CA LEU A 350 1.53 -1.65 13.72
C LEU A 350 2.82 -0.95 13.32
N LEU A 351 3.72 -0.65 14.27
CA LEU A 351 4.97 0.05 13.98
C LEU A 351 5.90 -0.73 13.04
N LEU A 352 5.90 -2.05 13.13
CA LEU A 352 6.72 -2.93 12.29
C LEU A 352 6.17 -3.11 10.88
N THR A 353 4.86 -2.97 10.69
CA THR A 353 4.16 -3.18 9.41
C THR A 353 3.72 -1.88 8.72
N PHE A 354 3.82 -0.75 9.41
CA PHE A 354 3.46 0.54 8.85
C PHE A 354 4.61 1.15 8.05
N VAL A 355 4.31 1.71 6.87
CA VAL A 355 5.27 2.41 6.02
C VAL A 355 4.69 3.77 5.61
N PRO A 356 5.35 4.90 5.92
CA PRO A 356 4.79 6.22 5.67
C PRO A 356 4.56 6.59 4.21
N ILE A 357 5.45 6.16 3.32
CA ILE A 357 5.40 6.43 1.89
C ILE A 357 5.49 5.07 1.21
N PRO A 358 4.36 4.36 1.01
CA PRO A 358 4.39 2.98 0.52
C PRO A 358 4.99 2.87 -0.88
N VAL A 359 4.76 3.89 -1.72
CA VAL A 359 5.11 3.89 -3.14
C VAL A 359 5.72 5.24 -3.51
N VAL A 360 6.79 5.21 -4.30
CA VAL A 360 7.51 6.38 -4.83
C VAL A 360 7.59 6.27 -6.35
N GLU A 361 7.31 7.37 -7.04
CA GLU A 361 7.50 7.50 -8.48
C GLU A 361 8.94 7.94 -8.76
N ILE A 362 9.63 7.18 -9.61
CA ILE A 362 10.98 7.48 -10.09
C ILE A 362 10.82 8.04 -11.51
N PRO A 363 11.05 9.35 -11.73
CA PRO A 363 10.92 9.94 -13.06
C PRO A 363 12.03 9.44 -14.00
N PRO A 364 11.76 9.38 -15.31
CA PRO A 364 12.80 9.10 -16.30
C PRO A 364 13.79 10.28 -16.34
N ASP A 365 15.06 9.98 -16.16
CA ASP A 365 16.17 10.92 -16.21
C ASP A 365 16.97 10.66 -17.49
N HIS A 366 16.79 11.55 -18.47
CA HIS A 366 17.50 11.51 -19.76
C HIS A 366 18.81 12.32 -19.74
N SER A 367 19.48 12.39 -18.59
CA SER A 367 20.76 13.09 -18.46
C SER A 367 21.90 12.35 -19.16
N TYR A 368 22.79 13.11 -19.80
CA TYR A 368 24.00 12.59 -20.43
C TYR A 368 25.17 13.56 -20.29
N GLU A 369 26.36 13.01 -20.47
CA GLU A 369 27.63 13.72 -20.51
C GLU A 369 28.31 13.53 -21.87
N ILE A 370 28.92 14.60 -22.40
CA ILE A 370 29.72 14.56 -23.62
C ILE A 370 31.18 14.75 -23.22
N ILE A 371 32.01 13.77 -23.52
CA ILE A 371 33.45 13.78 -23.24
C ILE A 371 34.18 13.90 -24.58
N LEU A 372 34.98 14.94 -24.75
CA LEU A 372 35.85 15.12 -25.92
C LEU A 372 37.10 14.25 -25.76
N ILE A 373 37.33 13.33 -26.71
CA ILE A 373 38.53 12.50 -26.76
C ILE A 373 39.65 13.26 -27.49
N GLU A 374 39.35 13.71 -28.71
CA GLU A 374 40.33 14.34 -29.59
C GLU A 374 39.63 15.27 -30.57
N PRO A 375 40.05 16.55 -30.68
CA PRO A 375 40.94 17.25 -29.77
C PRO A 375 40.32 17.42 -28.36
N GLN A 376 41.14 17.40 -27.31
CA GLN A 376 40.71 17.58 -25.90
C GLN A 376 40.23 19.01 -25.56
N SER A 377 40.13 19.87 -26.57
CA SER A 377 39.79 21.28 -26.47
C SER A 377 38.69 21.61 -27.46
N THR A 378 37.73 22.42 -27.04
CA THR A 378 36.71 22.99 -27.93
C THR A 378 37.26 24.09 -28.84
N SER A 379 38.48 24.58 -28.58
CA SER A 379 39.17 25.58 -29.40
C SER A 379 40.32 24.93 -30.17
N VAL A 380 40.32 25.07 -31.49
CA VAL A 380 41.32 24.44 -32.37
C VAL A 380 41.85 25.44 -33.38
N ASN A 381 43.17 25.41 -33.60
CA ASN A 381 43.84 26.21 -34.63
C ASN A 381 43.92 25.41 -35.92
N VAL A 382 43.50 26.00 -37.04
CA VAL A 382 43.32 25.27 -38.30
C VAL A 382 43.83 26.10 -39.47
N THR A 383 44.49 25.46 -40.44
CA THR A 383 44.88 26.11 -41.70
C THR A 383 43.81 25.92 -42.78
N PRO A 384 43.66 26.85 -43.75
CA PRO A 384 42.78 26.63 -44.90
C PRO A 384 43.07 25.31 -45.62
N GLY A 385 42.03 24.55 -45.99
CA GLY A 385 42.16 23.24 -46.63
C GLY A 385 42.31 22.03 -45.69
N GLN A 386 42.37 22.26 -44.38
CA GLN A 386 42.51 21.17 -43.39
C GLN A 386 41.15 20.57 -42.99
N ASN A 387 41.11 19.25 -42.83
CA ASN A 387 40.00 18.53 -42.19
C ASN A 387 40.29 18.38 -40.70
N VAL A 388 39.32 18.73 -39.87
CA VAL A 388 39.39 18.58 -38.42
C VAL A 388 38.35 17.57 -37.97
N VAL A 389 38.80 16.57 -37.23
CA VAL A 389 37.96 15.50 -36.70
C VAL A 389 37.83 15.66 -35.19
N PHE A 390 36.60 15.73 -34.71
CA PHE A 390 36.24 15.73 -33.30
C PHE A 390 35.66 14.37 -32.94
N SER A 391 36.36 13.62 -32.09
CA SER A 391 35.91 12.37 -31.51
C SER A 391 35.36 12.62 -30.11
N MET A 392 34.10 12.23 -29.89
CA MET A 392 33.37 12.44 -28.65
C MET A 392 32.79 11.12 -28.15
N ILE A 393 32.80 10.92 -26.84
CA ILE A 393 31.99 9.89 -26.17
C ILE A 393 30.78 10.58 -25.57
N VAL A 394 29.60 10.08 -25.93
CA VAL A 394 28.35 10.47 -25.27
C VAL A 394 27.99 9.36 -24.29
N ASN A 395 28.07 9.67 -23.00
CA ASN A 395 27.83 8.70 -21.93
C ASN A 395 26.41 8.89 -21.36
N ASN A 396 25.65 7.79 -21.27
CA ASN A 396 24.35 7.80 -20.62
C ASN A 396 24.52 7.79 -19.10
N THR A 397 24.39 8.96 -18.48
CA THR A 397 24.43 9.13 -17.02
C THR A 397 23.05 9.04 -16.37
N GLY A 398 22.00 8.97 -17.19
CA GLY A 398 20.61 8.95 -16.79
C GLY A 398 20.17 7.57 -16.29
N ASN A 399 18.89 7.45 -15.94
CA ASN A 399 18.30 6.19 -15.46
C ASN A 399 17.44 5.48 -16.53
N THR A 400 17.39 6.00 -17.75
CA THR A 400 16.53 5.51 -18.84
C THR A 400 17.26 5.54 -20.18
N TYR A 401 16.64 4.99 -21.22
CA TYR A 401 17.07 5.11 -22.60
C TYR A 401 17.23 6.58 -23.04
N LEU A 402 18.29 6.86 -23.79
CA LEU A 402 18.51 8.16 -24.40
C LEU A 402 18.25 8.07 -25.89
N HIS A 403 17.28 8.86 -26.35
CA HIS A 403 17.11 9.16 -27.77
C HIS A 403 17.62 10.58 -28.03
N LEU A 404 18.77 10.68 -28.70
CA LEU A 404 19.46 11.95 -28.92
C LEU A 404 19.45 12.35 -30.39
N LYS A 405 19.22 13.64 -30.62
CA LYS A 405 19.37 14.25 -31.93
C LYS A 405 20.36 15.40 -31.86
N PHE A 406 21.47 15.25 -32.57
CA PHE A 406 22.53 16.24 -32.69
C PHE A 406 22.37 17.01 -33.99
N PHE A 407 22.54 18.33 -33.91
CA PHE A 407 22.50 19.22 -35.06
C PHE A 407 23.75 20.08 -35.10
N VAL A 408 24.42 20.09 -36.24
CA VAL A 408 25.52 21.03 -36.46
C VAL A 408 24.93 22.33 -37.02
N LYS A 409 25.01 23.41 -36.24
CA LYS A 409 24.46 24.74 -36.57
C LYS A 409 25.59 25.77 -36.72
N GLN A 410 25.28 26.88 -37.38
CA GLN A 410 26.20 28.01 -37.61
C GLN A 410 27.45 27.62 -38.43
N VAL A 411 27.34 26.60 -39.29
CA VAL A 411 28.40 26.26 -40.25
C VAL A 411 28.60 27.43 -41.23
N PRO A 412 29.81 28.00 -41.35
CA PRO A 412 30.08 29.10 -42.25
C PRO A 412 29.79 28.75 -43.73
N GLN A 413 29.49 29.76 -44.55
CA GLN A 413 29.30 29.54 -45.99
C GLN A 413 30.55 28.90 -46.62
N ASN A 414 30.34 27.87 -47.44
CA ASN A 414 31.36 27.04 -48.11
C ASN A 414 32.14 26.06 -47.22
N TRP A 415 31.77 25.91 -45.94
CA TRP A 415 32.29 24.83 -45.09
C TRP A 415 31.39 23.60 -45.21
N SER A 416 31.96 22.41 -45.00
CA SER A 416 31.16 21.20 -44.81
C SER A 416 31.41 20.62 -43.43
N ALA A 417 30.35 20.20 -42.77
CA ALA A 417 30.40 19.58 -41.46
C ALA A 417 29.50 18.36 -41.48
N ILE A 418 30.08 17.20 -41.20
CA ILE A 418 29.36 15.93 -41.17
C ILE A 418 29.50 15.31 -39.78
N ILE A 419 28.45 14.65 -39.33
CA ILE A 419 28.43 13.95 -38.04
C ILE A 419 27.91 12.54 -38.24
N TYR A 420 28.58 11.56 -37.62
CA TYR A 420 28.27 10.15 -37.74
C TYR A 420 28.71 9.37 -36.49
N LEU A 421 28.15 8.19 -36.28
CA LEU A 421 28.62 7.27 -35.23
C LEU A 421 29.92 6.61 -35.69
N SER A 422 30.94 6.55 -34.84
CA SER A 422 32.28 6.07 -35.23
C SER A 422 32.31 4.60 -35.69
N ASN A 423 31.24 3.84 -35.47
CA ASN A 423 31.05 2.47 -35.94
C ASN A 423 30.31 2.35 -37.28
N GLN A 424 29.92 3.47 -37.91
CA GLN A 424 29.24 3.52 -39.21
C GLN A 424 30.12 4.22 -40.27
N SER A 425 29.96 3.84 -41.55
CA SER A 425 30.72 4.40 -42.67
C SER A 425 30.36 5.86 -42.99
N HIS A 426 31.32 6.62 -43.54
CA HIS A 426 31.15 8.02 -43.98
C HIS A 426 29.95 8.25 -44.93
N GLU A 427 29.47 7.22 -45.63
CA GLU A 427 28.33 7.32 -46.55
C GLU A 427 27.00 7.67 -45.86
N THR A 428 26.88 7.45 -44.54
CA THR A 428 25.68 7.74 -43.76
C THR A 428 25.72 9.13 -43.08
N ALA A 429 26.79 9.90 -43.30
CA ALA A 429 27.03 11.13 -42.57
C ALA A 429 26.17 12.29 -43.12
N THR A 430 25.49 13.00 -42.21
CA THR A 430 24.67 14.17 -42.56
C THR A 430 24.93 15.32 -41.58
N ASN A 431 24.23 16.45 -41.74
CA ASN A 431 24.31 17.60 -40.83
C ASN A 431 23.51 17.39 -39.52
N ALA A 432 22.83 16.25 -39.38
CA ALA A 432 22.12 15.84 -38.18
C ALA A 432 22.35 14.35 -37.89
N LEU A 433 22.60 14.00 -36.63
CA LEU A 433 22.73 12.61 -36.21
C LEU A 433 21.64 12.29 -35.20
N GLU A 434 20.86 11.26 -35.49
CA GLU A 434 19.84 10.73 -34.60
C GLU A 434 20.26 9.32 -34.21
N PHE A 435 20.42 9.10 -32.91
CA PHE A 435 20.95 7.86 -32.38
C PHE A 435 20.50 7.65 -30.95
N ASP A 436 20.64 6.40 -30.55
CA ASP A 436 20.15 5.92 -29.30
C ASP A 436 21.28 5.37 -28.44
N ILE A 437 21.21 5.63 -27.14
CA ILE A 437 22.16 5.11 -26.16
C ILE A 437 21.38 4.33 -25.08
N PRO A 438 21.58 3.00 -24.99
CA PRO A 438 20.99 2.21 -23.92
C PRO A 438 21.44 2.65 -22.53
N TYR A 439 20.72 2.22 -21.50
CA TYR A 439 21.04 2.53 -20.11
C TYR A 439 22.45 2.02 -19.73
N LYS A 440 23.25 2.88 -19.08
CA LYS A 440 24.66 2.63 -18.70
C LYS A 440 25.60 2.34 -19.87
N GLU A 441 25.19 2.61 -21.10
CA GLU A 441 26.06 2.51 -22.27
C GLU A 441 26.56 3.89 -22.72
N SER A 442 27.48 3.86 -23.68
CA SER A 442 28.05 5.06 -24.28
C SER A 442 28.14 4.88 -25.79
N ALA A 443 28.04 5.99 -26.51
CA ALA A 443 28.16 6.02 -27.95
C ALA A 443 29.34 6.90 -28.37
N ASN A 444 30.11 6.41 -29.34
CA ASN A 444 31.20 7.15 -29.95
C ASN A 444 30.65 7.94 -31.15
N VAL A 445 30.74 9.26 -31.07
CA VAL A 445 30.27 10.19 -32.09
C VAL A 445 31.47 10.91 -32.68
N THR A 446 31.61 10.87 -34.00
CA THR A 446 32.64 11.58 -34.73
C THR A 446 32.01 12.70 -35.55
N MET A 447 32.59 13.89 -35.44
CA MET A 447 32.24 15.04 -36.27
C MET A 447 33.46 15.44 -37.09
N GLU A 448 33.30 15.55 -38.40
CA GLU A 448 34.34 16.00 -39.31
C GLU A 448 33.94 17.34 -39.92
N ILE A 449 34.86 18.30 -39.88
CA ILE A 449 34.68 19.65 -40.41
C ILE A 449 35.78 19.89 -41.44
N THR A 450 35.38 20.15 -42.69
CA THR A 450 36.28 20.48 -43.79
C THR A 450 36.33 21.99 -43.96
N VAL A 451 37.50 22.57 -43.75
CA VAL A 451 37.74 24.01 -43.94
C VAL A 451 38.14 24.25 -45.40
N PRO A 452 37.42 25.10 -46.16
CA PRO A 452 37.76 25.38 -47.54
C PRO A 452 39.10 26.14 -47.64
N GLU A 453 39.83 25.94 -48.73
CA GLU A 453 41.08 26.67 -49.00
C GLU A 453 40.87 28.19 -49.08
N SER A 454 39.65 28.64 -49.40
CA SER A 454 39.28 30.07 -49.46
C SER A 454 38.93 30.68 -48.08
N ALA A 455 39.22 29.99 -46.97
CA ALA A 455 38.84 30.45 -45.63
C ALA A 455 39.67 31.68 -45.21
N SER A 456 38.98 32.77 -44.85
CA SER A 456 39.60 34.01 -44.36
C SER A 456 40.11 33.87 -42.92
N LYS A 457 41.28 34.46 -42.61
CA LYS A 457 41.82 34.57 -41.25
C LYS A 457 40.78 35.13 -40.26
N GLY A 458 40.67 34.53 -39.08
CA GLY A 458 39.81 35.01 -38.00
C GLY A 458 39.06 33.89 -37.26
N PRO A 459 38.40 34.23 -36.14
CA PRO A 459 37.67 33.26 -35.33
C PRO A 459 36.35 32.86 -36.00
N ARG A 460 36.03 31.56 -35.96
CA ARG A 460 34.73 31.01 -36.37
C ARG A 460 34.22 30.10 -35.26
N THR A 461 32.90 30.08 -35.04
CA THR A 461 32.29 29.20 -34.03
C THR A 461 31.23 28.35 -34.72
N ILE A 462 31.31 27.04 -34.50
CA ILE A 462 30.29 26.07 -34.90
C ILE A 462 29.61 25.57 -33.63
N VAL A 463 28.29 25.43 -33.70
CA VAL A 463 27.48 25.03 -32.53
C VAL A 463 26.97 23.61 -32.76
N LEU A 464 27.37 22.69 -31.90
CA LEU A 464 26.73 21.38 -31.80
C LEU A 464 25.58 21.49 -30.81
N ASP A 465 24.36 21.46 -31.34
CA ASP A 465 23.14 21.59 -30.57
C ASP A 465 22.47 20.23 -30.36
N THR A 466 21.79 20.07 -29.23
CA THR A 466 21.19 18.80 -28.82
C THR A 466 19.72 18.99 -28.46
N SER A 467 18.84 18.12 -28.96
CA SER A 467 17.40 18.28 -28.79
C SER A 467 16.87 17.97 -27.38
N SER A 468 17.61 17.20 -26.58
CA SER A 468 17.10 16.57 -25.35
C SER A 468 17.21 17.47 -24.10
N GLN A 469 18.22 18.35 -24.01
CA GLN A 469 18.45 19.15 -22.80
C GLN A 469 19.01 20.58 -23.01
N SER A 470 18.82 21.20 -24.18
CA SER A 470 19.35 22.56 -24.46
C SER A 470 20.84 22.74 -24.10
N LYS A 471 21.61 21.64 -24.14
CA LYS A 471 23.07 21.65 -24.00
C LYS A 471 23.64 21.87 -25.39
N SER A 472 24.30 22.99 -25.59
CA SER A 472 25.04 23.27 -26.81
C SER A 472 26.55 23.24 -26.52
N LEU A 473 27.28 22.48 -27.32
CA LEU A 473 28.74 22.50 -27.30
C LEU A 473 29.21 23.52 -28.35
N LEU A 474 29.89 24.57 -27.88
CA LEU A 474 30.47 25.60 -28.76
C LEU A 474 31.88 25.16 -29.17
N ILE A 475 32.08 24.94 -30.46
CA ILE A 475 33.38 24.58 -31.04
C ILE A 475 33.95 25.81 -31.73
N ASN A 476 35.08 26.30 -31.24
CA ASN A 476 35.75 27.50 -31.74
C ASN A 476 36.94 27.11 -32.64
N PHE A 477 37.01 27.75 -33.79
CA PHE A 477 38.07 27.60 -34.78
C PHE A 477 38.83 28.90 -34.89
N GLU A 478 40.15 28.84 -34.77
CA GLU A 478 41.04 29.96 -35.08
C GLU A 478 41.79 29.65 -36.38
N ILE A 479 41.40 30.35 -37.46
CA ILE A 479 41.99 30.11 -38.78
C ILE A 479 43.34 30.82 -38.86
N MET A 480 44.40 30.02 -38.89
CA MET A 480 45.77 30.48 -39.08
C MET A 480 46.07 30.48 -40.58
N VAL A 481 46.38 31.65 -41.11
CA VAL A 481 46.91 31.77 -42.48
C VAL A 481 48.42 31.89 -42.33
N ASP A 482 49.16 30.91 -42.85
CA ASP A 482 50.61 31.04 -42.99
C ASP A 482 50.87 32.23 -43.92
N GLU A 483 51.68 33.18 -43.45
CA GLU A 483 52.09 34.38 -44.23
C GLU A 483 52.95 34.03 -45.44
#